data_AF-A0A2U3GWR5-F1
#
_entry.id   AF-A0A2U3GWR5-F1
#
_cell.length_a   1.000
_cell.length_b   1.000
_cell.length_c   1.000
_cell.angle_alpha   90.00
_cell.angle_beta   90.00
_cell.angle_gamma   90.00
#
_symmetry.space_group_name_H-M   'P 1'
#
loop_
_entity.id
_entity.type
_entity.pdbx_description
1 polymer ?
#
loop_
_entity_poly.entity_id
_entity_poly.type
_entity_poly.pdbx_seq_one_letter_code
_entity_poly.pdbx_strand_id
1 'polypeptide(L)'
;MRRRLERLLGIAATEGNELLPLRNGDEIFPAMLAAVRAARHTVDMMTFVYWRGDIAREFADALADRARAGVRVRLLLDGFGAKEIEPDLLDAMDEAGVQVAWFRKPAHLSPMRQNHRCHRKVLVTDEHTAFTGGVGIAQEWCGDARNPDEWRDTHVRVRGPAVDGIAAAFAQNWAECHDDLYDEHDRFTAQEQPGRATVQVVRGSASFGWQDMQTLLRVVITSARERFRLSTAYFAPDPYFVGLLADAARRGVRVEILLPGPHTDQRACLLAGRQHYQTLVDAGVDVREYQPTMLHTKIITVDGVCSLIGSTNFNRRSMEHDEEVMLAVLDEDFTAALDTDFDADRKLSEPVDPARWKRRPLTQRLVEAAVTPIRRFL
;
A
#
# COMPACT_ATOMS: atom_id res chain seq x y z
N MET A 1 18.89 -12.54 2.45
CA MET A 1 17.84 -11.56 2.82
C MET A 1 16.81 -12.16 3.78
N ARG A 2 16.06 -13.21 3.37
CA ARG A 2 15.09 -13.95 4.20
C ARG A 2 15.42 -14.06 5.69
N ARG A 3 16.52 -14.74 6.04
CA ARG A 3 16.93 -14.96 7.44
C ARG A 3 17.12 -13.67 8.25
N ARG A 4 17.51 -12.56 7.61
CA ARG A 4 17.64 -11.26 8.29
C ARG A 4 16.25 -10.70 8.61
N LEU A 5 15.34 -10.76 7.64
CA LEU A 5 13.97 -10.28 7.80
C LEU A 5 13.23 -11.09 8.88
N GLU A 6 13.25 -12.42 8.80
CA GLU A 6 12.60 -13.29 9.80
C GLU A 6 13.13 -13.06 11.22
N ARG A 7 14.46 -12.95 11.39
CA ARG A 7 15.07 -12.75 12.71
C ARG A 7 14.83 -11.37 13.30
N LEU A 8 14.74 -10.33 12.46
CA LEU A 8 14.57 -8.95 12.93
C LEU A 8 13.12 -8.54 13.08
N LEU A 9 12.21 -9.11 12.28
CA LEU A 9 10.78 -8.83 12.33
C LEU A 9 10.02 -9.84 13.20
N GLY A 10 10.59 -11.01 13.50
CA GLY A 10 9.94 -12.03 14.31
C GLY A 10 8.75 -12.73 13.62
N ILE A 11 8.52 -12.46 12.34
CA ILE A 11 7.47 -13.08 11.53
C ILE A 11 8.14 -14.07 10.56
N ALA A 12 7.70 -15.33 10.55
CA ALA A 12 8.22 -16.32 9.59
C ALA A 12 7.69 -16.03 8.18
N ALA A 13 8.51 -16.27 7.16
CA ALA A 13 8.02 -16.30 5.79
C ALA A 13 7.36 -17.65 5.51
N THR A 14 6.28 -17.63 4.75
CA THR A 14 5.63 -18.83 4.23
C THR A 14 6.13 -19.14 2.83
N GLU A 15 6.06 -20.41 2.44
CA GLU A 15 6.45 -20.91 1.12
C GLU A 15 5.21 -21.42 0.37
N GLY A 16 5.35 -21.68 -0.94
CA GLY A 16 4.27 -22.27 -1.73
C GLY A 16 3.25 -21.26 -2.25
N ASN A 17 3.54 -19.96 -2.19
CA ASN A 17 2.57 -18.92 -2.55
C ASN A 17 2.55 -18.65 -4.06
N GLU A 18 1.37 -18.38 -4.59
CA GLU A 18 1.16 -17.80 -5.92
C GLU A 18 0.82 -16.32 -5.76
N LEU A 19 1.49 -15.46 -6.53
CA LEU A 19 1.23 -14.03 -6.57
C LEU A 19 1.02 -13.60 -8.01
N LEU A 20 -0.05 -12.85 -8.24
CA LEU A 20 -0.33 -12.20 -9.52
C LEU A 20 -0.34 -10.69 -9.30
N PRO A 21 0.66 -9.94 -9.81
CA PRO A 21 0.58 -8.49 -9.80
C PRO A 21 -0.53 -8.05 -10.76
N LEU A 22 -1.32 -7.07 -10.34
CA LEU A 22 -2.43 -6.49 -11.08
C LEU A 22 -2.13 -5.01 -11.27
N ARG A 23 -2.04 -4.57 -12.51
CA ARG A 23 -1.68 -3.21 -12.89
C ARG A 23 -2.94 -2.39 -13.19
N ASN A 24 -3.10 -1.28 -12.48
CA ASN A 24 -4.18 -0.30 -12.68
C ASN A 24 -5.61 -0.88 -12.55
N GLY A 25 -6.62 0.00 -12.61
CA GLY A 25 -8.01 -0.37 -12.37
C GLY A 25 -8.55 -1.45 -13.32
N ASP A 26 -8.13 -1.42 -14.58
CA ASP A 26 -8.61 -2.35 -15.62
C ASP A 26 -8.22 -3.82 -15.33
N GLU A 27 -7.15 -4.07 -14.56
CA GLU A 27 -6.81 -5.42 -14.07
C GLU A 27 -7.23 -5.65 -12.62
N ILE A 28 -7.08 -4.63 -11.76
CA ILE A 28 -7.29 -4.75 -10.31
C ILE A 28 -8.76 -5.03 -9.99
N PHE A 29 -9.67 -4.17 -10.46
CA PHE A 29 -11.07 -4.22 -10.04
C PHE A 29 -11.82 -5.43 -10.56
N PRO A 30 -11.68 -5.85 -11.84
CA PRO A 30 -12.32 -7.07 -12.31
C PRO A 30 -11.87 -8.30 -11.53
N ALA A 31 -10.58 -8.40 -11.18
CA ALA A 31 -10.06 -9.52 -10.41
C ALA A 31 -10.63 -9.57 -8.98
N MET A 32 -10.72 -8.42 -8.30
CA MET A 32 -11.31 -8.32 -6.96
C MET A 32 -12.81 -8.63 -6.97
N LEU A 33 -13.57 -8.01 -7.88
CA LEU A 33 -15.01 -8.23 -8.00
C LEU A 33 -15.34 -9.67 -8.38
N ALA A 34 -14.55 -10.29 -9.26
CA ALA A 34 -14.71 -11.70 -9.60
C ALA A 34 -14.51 -12.61 -8.37
N ALA A 35 -13.53 -12.32 -7.51
CA ALA A 35 -13.32 -13.07 -6.28
C ALA A 35 -14.49 -12.90 -5.30
N VAL A 36 -14.99 -11.67 -5.10
CA VAL A 36 -16.16 -11.41 -4.25
C VAL A 36 -17.38 -12.17 -4.78
N ARG A 37 -17.70 -12.04 -6.08
CA ARG A 37 -18.85 -12.71 -6.69
C ARG A 37 -18.76 -14.24 -6.61
N ALA A 38 -17.55 -14.79 -6.65
CA ALA A 38 -17.30 -16.23 -6.54
C ALA A 38 -17.33 -16.78 -5.11
N ALA A 39 -17.22 -15.92 -4.09
CA ALA A 39 -17.15 -16.33 -2.69
C ALA A 39 -18.37 -17.17 -2.27
N ARG A 40 -18.10 -18.20 -1.46
CA ARG A 40 -19.06 -19.21 -1.02
C ARG A 40 -19.33 -19.19 0.49
N HIS A 41 -18.40 -18.67 1.28
CA HIS A 41 -18.40 -18.77 2.73
C HIS A 41 -18.14 -17.41 3.39
N THR A 42 -17.06 -16.74 3.02
CA THR A 42 -16.62 -15.51 3.70
C THR A 42 -16.08 -14.47 2.73
N VAL A 43 -16.34 -13.21 3.03
CA VAL A 43 -15.69 -12.05 2.41
C VAL A 43 -15.31 -11.08 3.52
N ASP A 44 -14.02 -10.85 3.71
CA ASP A 44 -13.46 -9.91 4.67
C ASP A 44 -12.71 -8.81 3.92
N MET A 45 -13.24 -7.59 3.95
CA MET A 45 -12.68 -6.46 3.22
C MET A 45 -12.40 -5.29 4.15
N MET A 46 -11.20 -4.72 4.08
CA MET A 46 -10.88 -3.42 4.64
C MET A 46 -10.31 -2.49 3.59
N THR A 47 -10.65 -1.22 3.68
CA THR A 47 -10.00 -0.19 2.87
C THR A 47 -9.94 1.14 3.60
N PHE A 48 -8.87 1.89 3.32
CA PHE A 48 -8.74 3.29 3.75
C PHE A 48 -9.65 4.20 2.91
N VAL A 49 -9.65 4.05 1.59
CA VAL A 49 -10.45 4.85 0.65
C VAL A 49 -11.61 4.02 0.13
N TYR A 50 -12.82 4.51 0.40
CA TYR A 50 -14.05 4.10 -0.26
C TYR A 50 -14.83 5.38 -0.54
N TRP A 51 -14.85 5.82 -1.79
CA TRP A 51 -15.44 7.10 -2.19
C TRP A 51 -16.65 6.87 -3.09
N ARG A 52 -16.65 7.46 -4.29
CA ARG A 52 -17.78 7.56 -5.21
C ARG A 52 -17.40 7.03 -6.58
N GLY A 53 -18.42 6.88 -7.43
CA GLY A 53 -18.30 6.43 -8.81
C GLY A 53 -18.87 5.04 -9.00
N ASP A 54 -18.91 4.58 -10.24
CA ASP A 54 -19.57 3.32 -10.59
C ASP A 54 -18.88 2.13 -9.91
N ILE A 55 -17.56 2.17 -9.76
CA ILE A 55 -16.81 1.13 -9.06
C ILE A 55 -17.22 0.99 -7.58
N ALA A 56 -17.51 2.10 -6.91
CA ALA A 56 -17.95 2.09 -5.52
C ALA A 56 -19.32 1.41 -5.36
N ARG A 57 -20.20 1.60 -6.35
CA ARG A 57 -21.52 0.94 -6.42
C ARG A 57 -21.38 -0.53 -6.76
N GLU A 58 -20.54 -0.87 -7.75
CA GLU A 58 -20.30 -2.27 -8.13
C GLU A 58 -19.76 -3.12 -6.97
N PHE A 59 -18.88 -2.57 -6.13
CA PHE A 59 -18.44 -3.25 -4.92
C PHE A 59 -19.57 -3.40 -3.89
N ALA A 60 -20.34 -2.34 -3.64
CA ALA A 60 -21.45 -2.39 -2.69
C ALA A 60 -22.50 -3.43 -3.11
N ASP A 61 -22.87 -3.44 -4.39
CA ASP A 61 -23.80 -4.40 -4.98
C ASP A 61 -23.26 -5.83 -4.88
N ALA A 62 -21.98 -6.05 -5.23
CA ALA A 62 -21.37 -7.37 -5.15
C ALA A 62 -21.30 -7.91 -3.71
N LEU A 63 -20.95 -7.06 -2.74
CA LEU A 63 -20.91 -7.41 -1.32
C LEU A 63 -22.33 -7.72 -0.79
N ALA A 64 -23.30 -6.85 -1.09
CA ALA A 64 -24.70 -7.04 -0.72
C ALA A 64 -25.29 -8.32 -1.32
N ASP A 65 -24.99 -8.62 -2.59
CA ASP A 65 -25.45 -9.84 -3.26
C ASP A 65 -24.86 -11.11 -2.67
N ARG A 66 -23.63 -11.07 -2.14
CA ARG A 66 -23.06 -12.20 -1.39
C ARG A 66 -23.69 -12.35 -0.02
N ALA A 67 -23.90 -11.26 0.70
CA ALA A 67 -24.57 -11.28 2.00
C ALA A 67 -25.99 -11.85 1.91
N ARG A 68 -26.80 -11.41 0.93
CA ARG A 68 -28.13 -11.96 0.65
C ARG A 68 -28.12 -13.44 0.28
N ALA A 69 -27.02 -13.93 -0.30
CA ALA A 69 -26.83 -15.33 -0.63
C ALA A 69 -26.36 -16.18 0.57
N GLY A 70 -26.25 -15.59 1.76
CA GLY A 70 -25.86 -16.28 3.00
C GLY A 70 -24.34 -16.38 3.23
N VAL A 71 -23.54 -15.66 2.43
CA VAL A 71 -22.08 -15.54 2.66
C VAL A 71 -21.84 -14.54 3.79
N ARG A 72 -20.95 -14.83 4.74
CA ARG A 72 -20.56 -13.87 5.78
C ARG A 72 -19.73 -12.76 5.14
N VAL A 73 -20.23 -11.52 5.16
CA VAL A 73 -19.51 -10.36 4.60
C VAL A 73 -19.19 -9.36 5.70
N ARG A 74 -17.90 -9.05 5.92
CA ARG A 74 -17.43 -8.02 6.83
C ARG A 74 -16.71 -6.92 6.05
N LEU A 75 -17.13 -5.68 6.26
CA LEU A 75 -16.53 -4.50 5.66
C LEU A 75 -16.01 -3.57 6.76
N LEU A 76 -14.71 -3.33 6.78
CA LEU A 76 -14.08 -2.38 7.69
C LEU A 76 -13.63 -1.11 6.94
N LEU A 77 -14.18 0.03 7.35
CA LEU A 77 -13.88 1.33 6.74
C LEU A 77 -13.09 2.21 7.71
N ASP A 78 -12.08 2.91 7.19
CA ASP A 78 -11.38 3.93 7.98
C ASP A 78 -12.23 5.19 8.14
N GLY A 79 -12.38 5.67 9.39
CA GLY A 79 -13.21 6.82 9.72
C GLY A 79 -12.75 8.16 9.13
N PHE A 80 -11.50 8.27 8.68
CA PHE A 80 -10.99 9.46 7.99
C PHE A 80 -11.00 9.29 6.47
N GLY A 81 -10.49 8.17 5.97
CA GLY A 81 -10.30 7.94 4.53
C GLY A 81 -11.60 7.63 3.76
N ALA A 82 -12.57 6.97 4.41
CA ALA A 82 -13.83 6.54 3.78
C ALA A 82 -15.00 7.50 4.03
N LYS A 83 -14.73 8.74 4.50
CA LYS A 83 -15.76 9.74 4.80
C LYS A 83 -16.62 10.17 3.60
N GLU A 84 -16.14 9.94 2.38
CA GLU A 84 -16.80 10.35 1.13
C GLU A 84 -17.71 9.26 0.53
N ILE A 85 -17.82 8.10 1.18
CA ILE A 85 -18.72 7.03 0.75
C ILE A 85 -20.17 7.53 0.73
N GLU A 86 -20.93 7.15 -0.31
CA GLU A 86 -22.34 7.50 -0.45
C GLU A 86 -23.17 6.78 0.65
N PRO A 87 -23.94 7.51 1.49
CA PRO A 87 -24.72 6.89 2.57
C PRO A 87 -25.69 5.80 2.10
N ASP A 88 -26.34 6.01 0.95
CA ASP A 88 -27.28 5.04 0.39
C ASP A 88 -26.60 3.68 0.10
N LEU A 89 -25.29 3.66 -0.19
CA LEU A 89 -24.54 2.40 -0.37
C LEU A 89 -24.29 1.69 0.96
N LEU A 90 -24.04 2.44 2.04
CA LEU A 90 -23.91 1.88 3.38
C LEU A 90 -25.23 1.25 3.83
N ASP A 91 -26.34 1.98 3.65
CA ASP A 91 -27.67 1.52 4.04
C ASP A 91 -28.05 0.27 3.24
N ALA A 92 -27.81 0.25 1.91
CA ALA A 92 -28.08 -0.92 1.08
C ALA A 92 -27.25 -2.16 1.45
N MET A 93 -25.99 -1.97 1.87
CA MET A 93 -25.13 -3.05 2.36
C MET A 93 -25.59 -3.57 3.72
N ASP A 94 -25.94 -2.69 4.65
CA ASP A 94 -26.44 -3.05 5.98
C ASP A 94 -27.76 -3.84 5.88
N GLU A 95 -28.72 -3.36 5.08
CA GLU A 95 -29.98 -4.05 4.80
C GLU A 95 -29.78 -5.43 4.15
N ALA A 96 -28.70 -5.60 3.38
CA ALA A 96 -28.35 -6.87 2.76
C ALA A 96 -27.67 -7.87 3.72
N GLY A 97 -27.31 -7.44 4.93
CA GLY A 97 -26.64 -8.25 5.95
C GLY A 97 -25.11 -8.15 5.94
N VAL A 98 -24.53 -7.14 5.27
CA VAL A 98 -23.09 -6.86 5.37
C VAL A 98 -22.79 -6.26 6.74
N GLN A 99 -21.82 -6.83 7.46
CA GLN A 99 -21.37 -6.29 8.73
C GLN A 99 -20.38 -5.14 8.49
N VAL A 100 -20.87 -3.90 8.58
CA VAL A 100 -20.04 -2.70 8.39
C VAL A 100 -19.52 -2.19 9.73
N ALA A 101 -18.20 -2.16 9.88
CA ALA A 101 -17.52 -1.57 11.03
C ALA A 101 -16.68 -0.35 10.62
N TRP A 102 -16.51 0.59 11.56
CA TRP A 102 -15.73 1.81 11.34
C TRP A 102 -14.50 1.83 12.25
N PHE A 103 -13.32 1.81 11.64
CA PHE A 103 -12.08 2.03 12.37
C PHE A 103 -11.97 3.50 12.78
N ARG A 104 -12.06 3.76 14.08
CA ARG A 104 -11.84 5.08 14.71
C ARG A 104 -12.68 6.23 14.14
N LYS A 105 -14.00 6.03 14.07
CA LYS A 105 -14.97 7.05 13.65
C LYS A 105 -14.78 8.37 14.46
N PRO A 106 -14.75 9.56 13.82
CA PRO A 106 -14.32 10.82 14.45
C PRO A 106 -15.10 11.27 15.70
N ALA A 107 -16.28 10.70 15.97
CA ALA A 107 -17.20 11.25 16.97
C ALA A 107 -16.83 10.98 18.44
N HIS A 108 -15.95 10.02 18.77
CA HIS A 108 -15.79 9.58 20.19
C HIS A 108 -14.35 9.26 20.66
N LEU A 109 -13.30 9.69 19.95
CA LEU A 109 -11.92 9.34 20.31
C LEU A 109 -11.06 10.54 20.67
N SER A 110 -10.16 10.37 21.65
CA SER A 110 -9.11 11.34 22.01
C SER A 110 -8.26 11.72 20.77
N PRO A 111 -7.81 12.97 20.62
CA PRO A 111 -6.96 13.43 19.50
C PRO A 111 -5.71 12.57 19.24
N MET A 112 -5.14 11.92 20.28
CA MET A 112 -4.01 10.99 20.11
C MET A 112 -4.41 9.69 19.39
N ARG A 113 -5.62 9.17 19.65
CA ARG A 113 -6.14 7.96 18.95
C ARG A 113 -6.58 8.29 17.53
N GLN A 114 -7.01 9.52 17.27
CA GLN A 114 -7.36 10.00 15.92
C GLN A 114 -6.15 10.11 14.98
N ASN A 115 -4.92 10.16 15.51
CA ASN A 115 -3.73 10.28 14.66
C ASN A 115 -3.30 8.98 13.98
N HIS A 116 -3.79 7.80 14.40
CA HIS A 116 -3.51 6.54 13.68
C HIS A 116 -4.68 6.23 12.75
N ARG A 117 -4.36 5.88 11.49
CA ARG A 117 -5.34 5.50 10.47
C ARG A 117 -5.13 4.05 10.08
N CYS A 118 -6.22 3.38 9.72
CA CYS A 118 -6.14 2.09 9.05
C CYS A 118 -5.80 2.36 7.58
N HIS A 119 -4.51 2.32 7.24
CA HIS A 119 -4.03 2.52 5.87
C HIS A 119 -3.83 1.20 5.11
N ARG A 120 -4.17 0.07 5.73
CA ARG A 120 -4.21 -1.26 5.09
C ARG A 120 -5.32 -1.32 4.03
N LYS A 121 -5.07 -2.09 2.97
CA LYS A 121 -6.07 -2.51 1.99
C LYS A 121 -6.00 -4.02 1.86
N VAL A 122 -7.07 -4.68 2.27
CA VAL A 122 -7.14 -6.13 2.33
C VAL A 122 -8.52 -6.55 1.82
N LEU A 123 -8.55 -7.53 0.93
CA LEU A 123 -9.76 -8.28 0.60
C LEU A 123 -9.38 -9.75 0.71
N VAL A 124 -10.09 -10.51 1.54
CA VAL A 124 -9.94 -11.97 1.67
C VAL A 124 -11.28 -12.61 1.36
N THR A 125 -11.28 -13.61 0.48
CA THR A 125 -12.47 -14.37 0.09
C THR A 125 -12.25 -15.85 0.37
N ASP A 126 -13.21 -16.45 1.05
CA ASP A 126 -13.23 -17.87 1.46
C ASP A 126 -11.97 -18.33 2.19
N GLU A 127 -11.24 -17.43 2.84
CA GLU A 127 -9.93 -17.69 3.46
C GLU A 127 -8.87 -18.26 2.50
N HIS A 128 -9.08 -18.24 1.17
CA HIS A 128 -8.22 -18.91 0.18
C HIS A 128 -7.58 -17.96 -0.82
N THR A 129 -8.21 -16.82 -1.07
CA THR A 129 -7.69 -15.80 -1.98
C THR A 129 -7.68 -14.47 -1.25
N ALA A 130 -6.54 -13.80 -1.30
CA ALA A 130 -6.36 -12.49 -0.70
C ALA A 130 -5.89 -11.47 -1.72
N PHE A 131 -6.15 -10.19 -1.46
CA PHE A 131 -5.68 -9.08 -2.24
C PHE A 131 -5.09 -8.01 -1.33
N THR A 132 -3.96 -7.42 -1.72
CA THR A 132 -3.38 -6.25 -1.04
C THR A 132 -2.50 -5.41 -1.96
N GLY A 133 -2.21 -4.16 -1.59
CA GLY A 133 -1.49 -3.18 -2.41
C GLY A 133 -1.92 -1.73 -2.10
N GLY A 134 -1.80 -0.84 -3.09
CA GLY A 134 -2.03 0.60 -2.92
C GLY A 134 -3.46 1.10 -3.17
N VAL A 135 -4.28 0.31 -3.88
CA VAL A 135 -5.56 0.75 -4.49
C VAL A 135 -6.59 1.26 -3.47
N GLY A 136 -7.33 2.31 -3.83
CA GLY A 136 -8.55 2.74 -3.16
C GLY A 136 -9.79 2.37 -3.98
N ILE A 137 -10.97 2.31 -3.35
CA ILE A 137 -12.23 2.10 -4.06
C ILE A 137 -12.80 3.47 -4.45
N ALA A 138 -12.38 3.97 -5.61
CA ALA A 138 -12.83 5.25 -6.16
C ALA A 138 -12.62 5.31 -7.68
N GLN A 139 -13.37 6.19 -8.35
CA GLN A 139 -13.33 6.35 -9.81
C GLN A 139 -11.92 6.67 -10.32
N GLU A 140 -11.12 7.40 -9.55
CA GLU A 140 -9.76 7.80 -9.89
C GLU A 140 -8.82 6.61 -10.08
N TRP A 141 -9.06 5.47 -9.45
CA TRP A 141 -8.25 4.25 -9.65
C TRP A 141 -8.70 3.41 -10.84
N CYS A 142 -9.81 3.76 -11.50
CA CYS A 142 -10.27 3.04 -12.67
C CYS A 142 -9.37 3.30 -13.88
N GLY A 143 -9.44 2.42 -14.88
CA GLY A 143 -8.70 2.59 -16.11
C GLY A 143 -7.27 2.07 -16.07
N ASP A 144 -6.43 2.61 -16.94
CA ASP A 144 -5.05 2.14 -17.18
C ASP A 144 -4.04 3.30 -17.11
N ALA A 145 -4.30 4.28 -16.23
CA ALA A 145 -3.48 5.48 -16.05
C ALA A 145 -3.21 6.22 -17.38
N ARG A 146 -4.23 6.32 -18.24
CA ARG A 146 -4.12 6.86 -19.61
C ARG A 146 -4.21 8.39 -19.66
N ASN A 147 -4.79 8.99 -18.63
CA ASN A 147 -5.07 10.42 -18.54
C ASN A 147 -5.00 10.89 -17.08
N PRO A 148 -4.91 12.20 -16.81
CA PRO A 148 -4.74 12.74 -15.46
C PRO A 148 -5.78 12.33 -14.41
N ASP A 149 -6.95 11.87 -14.83
CA ASP A 149 -8.04 11.44 -13.94
C ASP A 149 -7.93 9.95 -13.56
N GLU A 150 -6.99 9.19 -14.15
CA GLU A 150 -6.72 7.77 -13.86
C GLU A 150 -5.38 7.60 -13.13
N TRP A 151 -5.39 6.94 -11.97
CA TRP A 151 -4.21 6.78 -11.12
C TRP A 151 -3.42 5.51 -11.51
N ARG A 152 -2.09 5.64 -11.51
CA ARG A 152 -1.16 4.52 -11.70
C ARG A 152 -0.91 3.83 -10.36
N ASP A 153 -1.41 2.61 -10.20
CA ASP A 153 -1.24 1.82 -8.97
C ASP A 153 -1.09 0.32 -9.26
N THR A 154 -0.60 -0.43 -8.28
CA THR A 154 -0.47 -1.89 -8.35
C THR A 154 -1.10 -2.54 -7.14
N HIS A 155 -1.86 -3.60 -7.38
CA HIS A 155 -2.40 -4.51 -6.38
C HIS A 155 -1.88 -5.92 -6.65
N VAL A 156 -2.05 -6.83 -5.70
CA VAL A 156 -1.59 -8.20 -5.84
C VAL A 156 -2.67 -9.15 -5.40
N ARG A 157 -2.99 -10.13 -6.23
CA ARG A 157 -3.76 -11.31 -5.82
C ARG A 157 -2.81 -12.37 -5.28
N VAL A 158 -3.14 -12.93 -4.13
CA VAL A 158 -2.33 -13.91 -3.40
C VAL A 158 -3.16 -15.15 -3.15
N ARG A 159 -2.59 -16.32 -3.43
CA ARG A 159 -3.10 -17.63 -3.01
C ARG A 159 -2.00 -18.42 -2.31
N GLY A 160 -2.42 -19.25 -1.36
CA GLY A 160 -1.53 -20.09 -0.56
C GLY A 160 -1.26 -19.53 0.84
N PRO A 161 -0.25 -20.04 1.56
CA PRO A 161 -0.17 -19.84 3.02
C PRO A 161 -0.01 -18.39 3.50
N ALA A 162 0.39 -17.45 2.62
CA ALA A 162 0.45 -16.03 2.93
C ALA A 162 -0.94 -15.39 3.12
N VAL A 163 -2.02 -16.03 2.63
CA VAL A 163 -3.39 -15.57 2.85
C VAL A 163 -3.69 -15.42 4.34
N ASP A 164 -3.25 -16.36 5.17
CA ASP A 164 -3.44 -16.31 6.63
C ASP A 164 -2.78 -15.07 7.25
N GLY A 165 -1.61 -14.66 6.75
CA GLY A 165 -0.93 -13.45 7.20
C GLY A 165 -1.70 -12.18 6.84
N ILE A 166 -2.34 -12.15 5.66
CA ILE A 166 -3.17 -11.03 5.20
C ILE A 166 -4.50 -11.01 5.97
N ALA A 167 -5.15 -12.16 6.15
CA ALA A 167 -6.34 -12.32 6.97
C ALA A 167 -6.09 -11.90 8.43
N ALA A 168 -4.91 -12.20 8.97
CA ALA A 168 -4.53 -11.76 10.30
C ALA A 168 -4.31 -10.23 10.40
N ALA A 169 -4.04 -9.53 9.29
CA ALA A 169 -4.07 -8.07 9.26
C ALA A 169 -5.52 -7.56 9.40
N PHE A 170 -6.48 -8.23 8.77
CA PHE A 170 -7.92 -7.98 8.94
C PHE A 170 -8.40 -8.23 10.36
N ALA A 171 -8.17 -9.43 10.88
CA ALA A 171 -8.60 -9.79 12.22
C ALA A 171 -8.09 -8.82 13.29
N GLN A 172 -6.86 -8.31 13.16
CA GLN A 172 -6.29 -7.34 14.10
C GLN A 172 -7.11 -6.04 14.17
N ASN A 173 -7.46 -5.46 13.02
CA ASN A 173 -8.23 -4.21 12.98
C ASN A 173 -9.71 -4.44 13.31
N TRP A 174 -10.26 -5.57 12.87
CA TRP A 174 -11.62 -5.97 13.20
C TRP A 174 -11.81 -6.10 14.72
N ALA A 175 -10.84 -6.69 15.41
CA ALA A 175 -10.87 -6.84 16.87
C ALA A 175 -10.88 -5.53 17.67
N GLU A 176 -10.46 -4.41 17.08
CA GLU A 176 -10.59 -3.10 17.73
C GLU A 176 -11.99 -2.50 17.57
N CYS A 177 -12.80 -3.00 16.64
CA CYS A 177 -14.05 -2.37 16.19
C CYS A 177 -15.30 -3.23 16.42
N HIS A 178 -15.13 -4.52 16.70
CA HIS A 178 -16.23 -5.48 16.77
C HIS A 178 -15.96 -6.51 17.87
N ASP A 179 -17.02 -6.90 18.58
CA ASP A 179 -16.93 -7.81 19.73
C ASP A 179 -16.71 -9.26 19.29
N ASP A 180 -17.41 -9.69 18.23
CA ASP A 180 -17.24 -11.04 17.66
C ASP A 180 -16.05 -11.05 16.67
N LEU A 181 -15.02 -11.81 17.03
CA LEU A 181 -13.80 -11.96 16.24
C LEU A 181 -13.91 -13.10 15.23
N TYR A 182 -14.42 -14.22 15.72
CA TYR A 182 -14.58 -15.45 14.96
C TYR A 182 -15.96 -16.04 15.23
N ASP A 183 -16.57 -16.61 14.21
CA ASP A 183 -17.84 -17.31 14.29
C ASP A 183 -17.80 -18.65 13.55
N GLU A 184 -18.95 -19.31 13.42
CA GLU A 184 -19.07 -20.63 12.79
C GLU A 184 -18.71 -20.67 11.29
N HIS A 185 -18.61 -19.50 10.64
CA HIS A 185 -18.20 -19.38 9.24
C HIS A 185 -16.68 -19.33 9.08
N ASP A 186 -15.92 -19.09 10.15
CA ASP A 186 -14.45 -19.15 10.11
C ASP A 186 -13.99 -20.60 10.14
N ARG A 187 -13.48 -21.05 8.99
CA ARG A 187 -13.17 -22.46 8.73
C ARG A 187 -11.72 -22.81 9.04
N PHE A 188 -10.84 -21.82 9.15
CA PHE A 188 -9.40 -21.97 9.32
C PHE A 188 -8.84 -23.01 8.36
N THR A 189 -9.15 -22.82 7.07
CA THR A 189 -8.87 -23.83 6.05
C THR A 189 -7.36 -24.06 5.89
N ALA A 190 -6.98 -25.32 5.62
CA ALA A 190 -5.59 -25.61 5.27
C ALA A 190 -5.26 -24.96 3.92
N GLN A 191 -4.17 -24.20 3.89
CA GLN A 191 -3.76 -23.48 2.70
C GLN A 191 -3.06 -24.41 1.69
N GLU A 192 -3.55 -24.40 0.46
CA GLU A 192 -2.86 -25.02 -0.68
C GLU A 192 -1.50 -24.34 -0.91
N GLN A 193 -0.59 -24.98 -1.63
CA GLN A 193 0.69 -24.39 -2.04
C GLN A 193 0.78 -24.32 -3.57
N PRO A 194 -0.02 -23.46 -4.22
CA PRO A 194 -0.13 -23.44 -5.69
C PRO A 194 1.09 -22.86 -6.41
N GLY A 195 1.96 -22.14 -5.70
CA GLY A 195 3.10 -21.46 -6.29
C GLY A 195 4.42 -21.82 -5.61
N ARG A 196 5.43 -20.99 -5.83
CA ARG A 196 6.80 -21.19 -5.34
C ARG A 196 7.36 -20.01 -4.55
N ALA A 197 6.62 -18.91 -4.49
CA ALA A 197 7.10 -17.69 -3.88
C ALA A 197 7.19 -17.84 -2.36
N THR A 198 8.29 -17.34 -1.80
CA THR A 198 8.43 -17.17 -0.36
C THR A 198 7.91 -15.78 0.02
N VAL A 199 6.90 -15.71 0.87
CA VAL A 199 6.24 -14.45 1.25
C VAL A 199 6.27 -14.27 2.75
N GLN A 200 6.72 -13.12 3.20
CA GLN A 200 6.55 -12.68 4.57
C GLN A 200 5.54 -11.54 4.59
N VAL A 201 4.41 -11.76 5.27
CA VAL A 201 3.41 -10.70 5.46
C VAL A 201 3.77 -9.89 6.69
N VAL A 202 4.25 -8.67 6.47
CA VAL A 202 4.65 -7.74 7.51
C VAL A 202 3.49 -6.81 7.81
N ARG A 203 3.05 -6.77 9.07
CA ARG A 203 1.92 -5.97 9.54
C ARG A 203 2.47 -4.84 10.40
N GLY A 204 2.42 -3.61 9.91
CA GLY A 204 2.80 -2.44 10.68
C GLY A 204 1.67 -2.07 11.63
N SER A 205 1.96 -1.98 12.92
CA SER A 205 1.04 -1.44 13.93
C SER A 205 1.60 -0.14 14.49
N ALA A 206 0.73 0.85 14.67
CA ALA A 206 1.07 2.12 15.30
C ALA A 206 1.20 1.94 16.83
N SER A 207 2.24 1.23 17.26
CA SER A 207 2.59 1.00 18.65
C SER A 207 3.89 1.69 19.02
N PHE A 208 3.99 2.14 20.27
CA PHE A 208 5.21 2.78 20.78
C PHE A 208 6.35 1.74 20.82
N GLY A 209 7.47 2.04 20.16
CA GLY A 209 8.68 1.20 20.20
C GLY A 209 9.11 0.70 18.82
N TRP A 210 9.32 -0.62 18.71
CA TRP A 210 9.78 -1.27 17.47
C TRP A 210 8.81 -1.04 16.32
N GLN A 211 9.31 -0.44 15.23
CA GLN A 211 8.52 -0.18 14.03
C GLN A 211 8.91 -1.16 12.93
N ASP A 212 8.03 -2.12 12.68
CA ASP A 212 8.28 -3.22 11.73
C ASP A 212 8.53 -2.70 10.31
N MET A 213 7.81 -1.66 9.88
CA MET A 213 8.02 -1.04 8.58
C MET A 213 9.39 -0.38 8.45
N GLN A 214 9.85 0.34 9.49
CA GLN A 214 11.20 0.89 9.48
C GLN A 214 12.27 -0.21 9.45
N THR A 215 12.06 -1.29 10.20
CA THR A 215 12.98 -2.43 10.23
C THR A 215 13.04 -3.13 8.88
N LEU A 216 11.88 -3.38 8.26
CA LEU A 216 11.76 -3.95 6.93
C LEU A 216 12.53 -3.11 5.90
N LEU A 217 12.22 -1.81 5.82
CA LEU A 217 12.85 -0.87 4.89
C LEU A 217 14.37 -0.78 5.11
N ARG A 218 14.81 -0.70 6.37
CA ARG A 218 16.23 -0.69 6.71
C ARG A 218 16.92 -1.96 6.22
N VAL A 219 16.33 -3.13 6.45
CA VAL A 219 16.93 -4.41 6.04
C VAL A 219 17.06 -4.51 4.53
N VAL A 220 16.04 -4.10 3.76
CA VAL A 220 16.11 -4.17 2.30
C VAL A 220 17.12 -3.17 1.71
N ILE A 221 17.14 -1.92 2.19
CA ILE A 221 18.09 -0.89 1.70
C ILE A 221 19.53 -1.27 2.03
N THR A 222 19.78 -1.77 3.24
CA THR A 222 21.14 -2.16 3.67
C THR A 222 21.59 -3.51 3.10
N SER A 223 20.66 -4.33 2.61
CA SER A 223 21.00 -5.61 1.98
C SER A 223 21.19 -5.53 0.47
N ALA A 224 20.75 -4.44 -0.18
CA ALA A 224 20.93 -4.22 -1.61
C ALA A 224 22.42 -4.21 -2.02
N ARG A 225 22.74 -4.90 -3.12
CA ARG A 225 24.10 -5.07 -3.63
C ARG A 225 24.30 -4.49 -5.03
N GLU A 226 23.29 -4.57 -5.88
CA GLU A 226 23.38 -4.22 -7.29
C GLU A 226 22.38 -3.13 -7.64
N ARG A 227 21.12 -3.29 -7.25
CA ARG A 227 20.04 -2.38 -7.64
C ARG A 227 18.97 -2.27 -6.55
N PHE A 228 18.54 -1.04 -6.28
CA PHE A 228 17.41 -0.71 -5.42
C PHE A 228 16.48 0.21 -6.18
N ARG A 229 15.23 -0.20 -6.40
CA ARG A 229 14.20 0.63 -7.03
C ARG A 229 13.09 0.90 -6.05
N LEU A 230 12.61 2.13 -6.02
CA LEU A 230 11.49 2.58 -5.20
C LEU A 230 10.50 3.35 -6.05
N SER A 231 9.23 2.97 -5.99
CA SER A 231 8.11 3.73 -6.54
C SER A 231 7.09 3.96 -5.43
N THR A 232 6.83 5.23 -5.09
CA THR A 232 5.98 5.58 -3.94
C THR A 232 5.17 6.85 -4.21
N ALA A 233 3.89 6.83 -3.82
CA ALA A 233 3.00 7.99 -3.92
C ALA A 233 3.45 9.16 -3.04
N TYR A 234 3.85 8.85 -1.80
CA TYR A 234 4.25 9.84 -0.82
C TYR A 234 5.68 9.58 -0.41
N PHE A 235 6.55 10.55 -0.63
CA PHE A 235 7.97 10.50 -0.30
C PHE A 235 8.29 11.65 0.63
N ALA A 236 8.29 11.38 1.93
CA ALA A 236 8.70 12.35 2.94
C ALA A 236 9.46 11.61 4.07
N PRO A 237 10.58 10.93 3.73
CA PRO A 237 11.33 10.16 4.70
C PRO A 237 11.97 11.02 5.79
N ASP A 238 12.37 10.39 6.88
CA ASP A 238 13.29 11.01 7.83
C ASP A 238 14.72 11.10 7.25
N PRO A 239 15.60 11.93 7.86
CA PRO A 239 16.99 12.02 7.42
C PRO A 239 17.77 10.70 7.51
N TYR A 240 17.35 9.76 8.37
CA TYR A 240 17.99 8.47 8.52
C TYR A 240 17.82 7.62 7.26
N PHE A 241 16.60 7.51 6.72
CA PHE A 241 16.34 6.78 5.48
C PHE A 241 16.94 7.46 4.25
N VAL A 242 16.96 8.80 4.21
CA VAL A 242 17.71 9.54 3.17
C VAL A 242 19.20 9.18 3.21
N GLY A 243 19.77 9.10 4.42
CA GLY A 243 21.15 8.66 4.62
C GLY A 243 21.39 7.23 4.12
N LEU A 244 20.50 6.29 4.45
CA LEU A 244 20.61 4.90 4.00
C LEU A 244 20.58 4.76 2.47
N LEU A 245 19.71 5.50 1.79
CA LEU A 245 19.63 5.53 0.32
C LEU A 245 20.90 6.14 -0.29
N ALA A 246 21.37 7.27 0.25
CA ALA A 246 22.60 7.90 -0.19
C ALA A 246 23.82 6.98 0.02
N ASP A 247 23.89 6.28 1.15
CA ASP A 247 24.97 5.34 1.44
C ASP A 247 24.90 4.12 0.54
N ALA A 248 23.71 3.65 0.15
CA ALA A 248 23.57 2.59 -0.84
C ALA A 248 24.15 3.02 -2.20
N ALA A 249 23.79 4.22 -2.67
CA ALA A 249 24.34 4.78 -3.91
C ALA A 249 25.87 4.92 -3.84
N ARG A 250 26.42 5.44 -2.73
CA ARG A 250 27.88 5.55 -2.52
C ARG A 250 28.61 4.21 -2.47
N ARG A 251 27.94 3.13 -2.05
CA ARG A 251 28.48 1.76 -2.12
C ARG A 251 28.53 1.19 -3.53
N GLY A 252 27.96 1.89 -4.52
CA GLY A 252 27.89 1.44 -5.92
C GLY A 252 26.58 0.73 -6.28
N VAL A 253 25.58 0.69 -5.38
CA VAL A 253 24.24 0.19 -5.69
C VAL A 253 23.54 1.19 -6.61
N ARG A 254 22.91 0.72 -7.69
CA ARG A 254 22.08 1.58 -8.54
C ARG A 254 20.76 1.85 -7.82
N VAL A 255 20.60 3.06 -7.27
CA VAL A 255 19.38 3.49 -6.58
C VAL A 255 18.53 4.33 -7.54
N GLU A 256 17.33 3.86 -7.86
CA GLU A 256 16.37 4.54 -8.75
C GLU A 256 15.06 4.79 -7.99
N ILE A 257 14.55 6.02 -8.03
CA ILE A 257 13.33 6.44 -7.32
C ILE A 257 12.36 7.11 -8.30
N LEU A 258 11.14 6.57 -8.39
CA LEU A 258 10.02 7.18 -9.10
C LEU A 258 9.01 7.78 -8.13
N LEU A 259 8.65 9.03 -8.36
CA LEU A 259 7.78 9.84 -7.52
C LEU A 259 6.69 10.51 -8.37
N PRO A 260 5.55 10.93 -7.80
CA PRO A 260 4.56 11.71 -8.54
C PRO A 260 5.16 13.03 -9.03
N GLY A 261 4.82 13.41 -10.26
CA GLY A 261 5.16 14.71 -10.83
C GLY A 261 4.03 15.73 -10.64
N PRO A 262 3.51 16.34 -11.72
CA PRO A 262 2.54 17.44 -11.63
C PRO A 262 1.16 17.00 -11.09
N HIS A 263 0.79 15.74 -11.28
CA HIS A 263 -0.48 15.17 -10.82
C HIS A 263 -0.28 14.52 -9.45
N THR A 264 -0.71 15.22 -8.40
CA THR A 264 -0.68 14.74 -7.01
C THR A 264 -1.85 15.31 -6.23
N ASP A 265 -2.47 14.49 -5.39
CA ASP A 265 -3.52 14.87 -4.45
C ASP A 265 -2.94 15.53 -3.18
N GLN A 266 -1.71 15.17 -2.79
CA GLN A 266 -1.00 15.69 -1.62
C GLN A 266 0.20 16.56 -1.99
N ARG A 267 -0.07 17.77 -2.50
CA ARG A 267 0.98 18.74 -2.90
C ARG A 267 1.94 19.11 -1.76
N ALA A 268 1.47 19.11 -0.51
CA ALA A 268 2.33 19.33 0.66
C ALA A 268 3.37 18.22 0.82
N CYS A 269 2.97 16.95 0.63
CA CYS A 269 3.90 15.82 0.70
C CYS A 269 4.95 15.90 -0.41
N LEU A 270 4.53 16.20 -1.64
CA LEU A 270 5.45 16.42 -2.77
C LEU A 270 6.50 17.49 -2.45
N LEU A 271 6.09 18.62 -1.88
CA LEU A 271 7.00 19.70 -1.50
C LEU A 271 7.95 19.30 -0.37
N ALA A 272 7.48 18.52 0.61
CA ALA A 272 8.32 18.00 1.68
C ALA A 272 9.39 17.03 1.14
N GLY A 273 9.01 16.11 0.25
CA GLY A 273 9.93 15.17 -0.38
C GLY A 273 11.02 15.83 -1.21
N ARG A 274 10.62 16.84 -1.98
CA ARG A 274 11.49 17.67 -2.82
C ARG A 274 12.65 18.31 -2.05
N GLN A 275 12.53 18.55 -0.75
CA GLN A 275 13.64 19.01 0.09
C GLN A 275 14.82 18.03 0.12
N HIS A 276 14.56 16.73 -0.04
CA HIS A 276 15.57 15.67 0.03
C HIS A 276 16.21 15.33 -1.32
N TYR A 277 15.63 15.78 -2.43
CA TYR A 277 16.09 15.43 -3.78
C TYR A 277 17.56 15.83 -4.00
N GLN A 278 17.95 17.02 -3.53
CA GLN A 278 19.32 17.49 -3.69
C GLN A 278 20.33 16.52 -3.06
N THR A 279 20.08 16.09 -1.82
CA THR A 279 20.96 15.18 -1.10
C THR A 279 21.07 13.81 -1.78
N LEU A 280 19.95 13.31 -2.32
CA LEU A 280 19.90 12.01 -3.00
C LEU A 280 20.63 12.07 -4.34
N VAL A 281 20.34 13.08 -5.16
CA VAL A 281 20.98 13.25 -6.47
C VAL A 281 22.48 13.52 -6.33
N ASP A 282 22.90 14.35 -5.37
CA ASP A 282 24.34 14.57 -5.08
C ASP A 282 25.05 13.28 -4.62
N ALA A 283 24.32 12.30 -4.07
CA ALA A 283 24.85 10.99 -3.70
C ALA A 283 24.84 9.97 -4.85
N GLY A 284 24.31 10.32 -6.03
CA GLY A 284 24.24 9.45 -7.20
C GLY A 284 22.93 8.66 -7.36
N VAL A 285 21.87 9.03 -6.65
CA VAL A 285 20.53 8.43 -6.80
C VAL A 285 19.83 8.99 -8.04
N ASP A 286 19.26 8.13 -8.89
CA ASP A 286 18.41 8.52 -10.03
C ASP A 286 16.99 8.79 -9.53
N VAL A 287 16.64 10.06 -9.31
CA VAL A 287 15.29 10.48 -8.89
C VAL A 287 14.54 11.03 -10.10
N ARG A 288 13.33 10.52 -10.36
CA ARG A 288 12.49 10.95 -11.49
C ARG A 288 11.04 11.17 -11.06
N GLU A 289 10.38 12.11 -11.72
CA GLU A 289 8.98 12.46 -11.49
C GLU A 289 8.11 11.93 -12.64
N TYR A 290 7.13 11.09 -12.32
CA TYR A 290 6.15 10.52 -13.26
C TYR A 290 5.20 11.61 -13.77
N GLN A 291 5.08 11.74 -15.08
CA GLN A 291 4.38 12.85 -15.72
C GLN A 291 2.91 12.61 -16.10
N PRO A 292 2.50 11.42 -16.58
CA PRO A 292 1.17 11.28 -17.19
C PRO A 292 0.00 11.50 -16.22
N THR A 293 0.08 10.89 -15.03
CA THR A 293 -1.03 10.84 -14.08
C THR A 293 -0.51 10.77 -12.64
N MET A 294 -1.40 10.60 -11.66
CA MET A 294 -1.02 10.38 -10.27
C MET A 294 -0.36 9.01 -10.10
N LEU A 295 0.90 8.96 -9.65
CA LEU A 295 1.62 7.73 -9.33
C LEU A 295 1.29 7.30 -7.89
N HIS A 296 0.38 6.34 -7.69
CA HIS A 296 -0.04 5.89 -6.36
C HIS A 296 0.61 4.57 -5.89
N THR A 297 1.58 4.02 -6.61
CA THR A 297 2.26 2.77 -6.22
C THR A 297 2.98 2.86 -4.86
N LYS A 298 3.25 1.70 -4.23
CA LYS A 298 4.13 1.54 -3.04
C LYS A 298 4.97 0.27 -3.20
N ILE A 299 5.97 0.34 -4.07
CA ILE A 299 6.73 -0.81 -4.54
C ILE A 299 8.22 -0.56 -4.33
N ILE A 300 8.92 -1.57 -3.82
CA ILE A 300 10.38 -1.61 -3.77
C ILE A 300 10.83 -2.91 -4.44
N THR A 301 11.82 -2.86 -5.32
CA THR A 301 12.52 -4.06 -5.82
C THR A 301 14.01 -3.97 -5.50
N VAL A 302 14.61 -5.09 -5.13
CA VAL A 302 16.01 -5.19 -4.70
C VAL A 302 16.69 -6.34 -5.42
N ASP A 303 17.76 -6.01 -6.13
CA ASP A 303 18.68 -6.95 -6.82
C ASP A 303 17.98 -7.96 -7.75
N GLY A 304 16.75 -7.68 -8.20
CA GLY A 304 15.95 -8.59 -9.04
C GLY A 304 15.43 -9.85 -8.33
N VAL A 305 15.63 -9.97 -7.01
CA VAL A 305 15.32 -11.20 -6.24
C VAL A 305 14.31 -10.99 -5.12
N CYS A 306 14.01 -9.74 -4.78
CA CYS A 306 13.10 -9.40 -3.71
C CYS A 306 12.28 -8.18 -4.06
N SER A 307 11.01 -8.23 -3.71
CA SER A 307 10.11 -7.09 -3.82
C SER A 307 9.33 -6.85 -2.54
N LEU A 308 9.10 -5.58 -2.22
CA LEU A 308 8.13 -5.16 -1.22
C LEU A 308 6.95 -4.52 -1.94
N ILE A 309 5.73 -4.95 -1.62
CA ILE A 309 4.49 -4.38 -2.18
C ILE A 309 3.37 -4.43 -1.13
N GLY A 310 2.56 -3.38 -1.07
CA GLY A 310 1.49 -3.26 -0.08
C GLY A 310 1.02 -1.82 0.05
N SER A 311 0.68 -1.40 1.27
CA SER A 311 0.08 -0.10 1.52
C SER A 311 1.04 0.97 2.05
N THR A 312 2.23 0.59 2.54
CA THR A 312 3.19 1.50 3.20
C THR A 312 3.83 2.49 2.23
N ASN A 313 3.59 3.78 2.43
CA ASN A 313 4.33 4.83 1.72
C ASN A 313 5.71 5.07 2.33
N PHE A 314 6.61 5.69 1.56
CA PHE A 314 7.93 6.10 2.03
C PHE A 314 7.91 7.47 2.73
N ASN A 315 7.01 7.65 3.70
CA ASN A 315 6.90 8.84 4.55
C ASN A 315 6.94 8.47 6.03
N ARG A 316 7.21 9.46 6.88
CA ARG A 316 7.26 9.27 8.33
C ARG A 316 5.94 8.75 8.89
N ARG A 317 4.81 9.22 8.36
CA ARG A 317 3.47 8.83 8.83
C ARG A 317 3.21 7.33 8.64
N SER A 318 3.37 6.77 7.43
CA SER A 318 3.18 5.33 7.18
C SER A 318 4.15 4.48 8.00
N MET A 319 5.34 5.00 8.30
CA MET A 319 6.33 4.25 9.08
C MET A 319 6.06 4.27 10.60
N GLU A 320 5.55 5.38 11.16
CA GLU A 320 5.42 5.58 12.61
C GLU A 320 3.98 5.48 13.15
N HIS A 321 2.96 5.76 12.33
CA HIS A 321 1.62 6.11 12.83
C HIS A 321 0.46 5.40 12.17
N ASP A 322 0.60 4.94 10.93
CA ASP A 322 -0.49 4.24 10.25
C ASP A 322 -0.35 2.73 10.41
N GLU A 323 -1.51 2.06 10.41
CA GLU A 323 -1.52 0.61 10.29
C GLU A 323 -1.38 0.24 8.83
N GLU A 324 -0.40 -0.62 8.55
CA GLU A 324 0.03 -0.94 7.19
C GLU A 324 0.20 -2.45 7.01
N VAL A 325 0.15 -2.91 5.77
CA VAL A 325 0.48 -4.28 5.37
C VAL A 325 1.41 -4.24 4.18
N MET A 326 2.49 -5.00 4.26
CA MET A 326 3.48 -5.16 3.20
C MET A 326 3.84 -6.62 3.02
N LEU A 327 3.87 -7.07 1.77
CA LEU A 327 4.39 -8.36 1.38
C LEU A 327 5.88 -8.20 1.07
N ALA A 328 6.74 -8.89 1.81
CA ALA A 328 8.12 -9.11 1.39
C ALA A 328 8.20 -10.43 0.64
N VAL A 329 8.36 -10.33 -0.68
CA VAL A 329 8.31 -11.46 -1.61
C VAL A 329 9.72 -11.77 -2.10
N LEU A 330 10.12 -13.02 -1.97
CA LEU A 330 11.36 -13.56 -2.53
C LEU A 330 10.98 -14.50 -3.68
N ASP A 331 10.91 -13.93 -4.87
CA ASP A 331 10.57 -14.60 -6.12
C ASP A 331 11.09 -13.74 -7.29
N GLU A 332 11.93 -14.31 -8.14
CA GLU A 332 12.59 -13.60 -9.23
C GLU A 332 11.61 -13.23 -10.36
N ASP A 333 10.67 -14.12 -10.66
CA ASP A 333 9.69 -13.92 -11.74
C ASP A 333 8.70 -12.80 -11.36
N PHE A 334 8.22 -12.81 -10.12
CA PHE A 334 7.38 -11.75 -9.58
C PHE A 334 8.14 -10.40 -9.52
N THR A 335 9.41 -10.42 -9.09
CA THR A 335 10.23 -9.21 -9.04
C THR A 335 10.49 -8.65 -10.44
N ALA A 336 10.73 -9.52 -11.43
CA ALA A 336 10.93 -9.13 -12.82
C ALA A 336 9.67 -8.50 -13.46
N ALA A 337 8.47 -8.99 -13.10
CA ALA A 337 7.21 -8.37 -13.52
C ALA A 337 7.10 -6.93 -13.00
N LEU A 338 7.38 -6.72 -11.71
CA LEU A 338 7.38 -5.38 -11.10
C LEU A 338 8.48 -4.46 -11.67
N ASP A 339 9.66 -5.02 -11.98
CA ASP A 339 10.74 -4.28 -12.64
C ASP A 339 10.37 -3.85 -14.06
N THR A 340 9.63 -4.68 -14.79
CA THR A 340 9.10 -4.35 -16.12
C THR A 340 8.13 -3.17 -16.05
N ASP A 341 7.22 -3.20 -15.07
CA ASP A 341 6.31 -2.10 -14.76
C ASP A 341 7.04 -0.81 -14.43
N PHE A 342 8.06 -0.89 -13.56
CA PHE A 342 8.89 0.24 -13.18
C PHE A 342 9.61 0.84 -14.39
N ASP A 343 10.16 0.01 -15.28
CA ASP A 343 10.86 0.47 -16.48
C ASP A 343 9.90 1.13 -17.50
N ALA A 344 8.65 0.70 -17.56
CA ALA A 344 7.60 1.37 -18.35
C ALA A 344 7.28 2.75 -17.76
N ASP A 345 7.05 2.83 -16.45
CA ASP A 345 6.73 4.08 -15.75
C ASP A 345 7.90 5.08 -15.80
N ARG A 346 9.14 4.57 -15.70
CA ARG A 346 10.39 5.32 -15.86
C ARG A 346 10.51 6.00 -17.23
N LYS A 347 10.04 5.38 -18.33
CA LYS A 347 10.10 5.99 -19.67
C LYS A 347 9.21 7.24 -19.78
N LEU A 348 8.15 7.30 -18.97
CA LEU A 348 7.20 8.40 -18.90
C LEU A 348 7.55 9.42 -17.79
N SER A 349 8.76 9.32 -17.23
CA SER A 349 9.19 10.13 -16.10
C SER A 349 10.33 11.08 -16.46
N GLU A 350 10.28 12.30 -15.91
CA GLU A 350 11.32 13.31 -16.08
C GLU A 350 12.38 13.20 -14.97
N PRO A 351 13.68 13.22 -15.30
CA PRO A 351 14.73 13.22 -14.28
C PRO A 351 14.73 14.54 -13.50
N VAL A 352 14.96 14.45 -12.19
CA VAL A 352 15.17 15.63 -11.35
C VAL A 352 16.55 16.21 -11.64
N ASP A 353 16.59 17.34 -12.36
CA ASP A 353 17.85 18.03 -12.64
C ASP A 353 18.38 18.80 -11.40
N PRO A 354 19.55 18.44 -10.86
CA PRO A 354 20.14 19.12 -9.70
C PRO A 354 20.47 20.60 -9.97
N ALA A 355 20.76 20.99 -11.23
CA ALA A 355 21.06 22.38 -11.58
C ALA A 355 19.80 23.25 -11.68
N ARG A 356 18.68 22.69 -12.14
CA ARG A 356 17.34 23.30 -12.06
C ARG A 356 16.87 23.39 -10.61
N TRP A 357 17.13 22.36 -9.80
CA TRP A 357 16.74 22.31 -8.40
C TRP A 357 17.44 23.38 -7.54
N LYS A 358 18.75 23.61 -7.76
CA LYS A 358 19.51 24.69 -7.11
C LYS A 358 19.03 26.10 -7.51
N ARG A 359 18.49 26.25 -8.72
CA ARG A 359 18.02 27.53 -9.28
C ARG A 359 16.53 27.82 -9.03
N ARG A 360 15.84 27.00 -8.24
CA ARG A 360 14.41 27.17 -7.99
C ARG A 360 14.08 28.51 -7.31
N PRO A 361 12.93 29.14 -7.64
CA PRO A 361 12.58 30.47 -7.13
C PRO A 361 12.59 30.54 -5.59
N LEU A 362 12.94 31.70 -5.03
CA LEU A 362 12.89 31.93 -3.58
C LEU A 362 11.49 31.71 -3.01
N THR A 363 10.44 32.00 -3.78
CA THR A 363 9.05 31.70 -3.42
C THR A 363 8.82 30.21 -3.21
N GLN A 364 9.35 29.36 -4.09
CA GLN A 364 9.28 27.91 -3.96
C GLN A 364 10.04 27.43 -2.71
N ARG A 365 11.21 28.01 -2.41
CA ARG A 365 11.98 27.67 -1.19
C ARG A 365 11.25 28.07 0.09
N LEU A 366 10.56 29.22 0.09
CA LEU A 366 9.74 29.67 1.23
C LEU A 366 8.53 28.76 1.44
N VAL A 367 7.85 28.36 0.36
CA VAL A 367 6.73 27.42 0.42
C VAL A 367 7.19 26.04 0.92
N GLU A 368 8.32 25.52 0.42
CA GLU A 368 8.93 24.29 0.93
C GLU A 368 9.25 24.40 2.43
N ALA A 369 9.88 25.51 2.87
CA ALA A 369 10.21 25.73 4.27
C ALA A 369 8.96 25.78 5.17
N ALA A 370 7.87 26.39 4.69
CA ALA A 370 6.62 26.52 5.42
C ALA A 370 5.91 25.17 5.66
N VAL A 371 6.19 24.13 4.85
CA VAL A 371 5.61 22.78 5.02
C VAL A 371 6.38 21.96 6.07
N THR A 372 7.62 22.33 6.40
CA THR A 372 8.50 21.62 7.35
C THR A 372 7.84 21.33 8.72
N PRO A 373 7.11 22.27 9.36
CA PRO A 373 6.45 22.00 10.65
C PRO A 373 5.32 20.96 10.57
N ILE A 374 4.68 20.84 9.40
CA ILE A 374 3.53 19.94 9.18
C ILE A 374 3.99 18.57 8.69
N ARG A 375 5.26 18.42 8.27
CA ARG A 375 5.85 17.17 7.78
C ARG A 375 5.68 15.98 8.72
N ARG A 376 5.58 16.20 10.03
CA ARG A 376 5.35 15.12 11.00
C ARG A 376 3.95 14.49 10.88
N PHE A 377 3.01 15.20 10.26
CA PHE A 377 1.62 14.79 10.07
C PHE A 377 1.32 14.35 8.62
N LEU A 378 2.26 14.58 7.69
CA LEU A 378 2.24 14.14 6.29
C LEU A 378 2.93 12.78 6.15
#